data_AF-A0A2C5YEY0-F1
#
_entry.id   AF-A0A2C5YEY0-F1
#
_cell.length_a   1.000
_cell.length_b   1.000
_cell.length_c   1.000
_cell.angle_alpha   90.00
_cell.angle_beta   90.00
_cell.angle_gamma   90.00
#
_symmetry.space_group_name_H-M   'P 1'
#
loop_
_entity.id
_entity.type
_entity.pdbx_description
1 polymer ?
#
loop_
_entity_poly.entity_id
_entity_poly.type
_entity_poly.pdbx_seq_one_letter_code
_entity_poly.pdbx_strand_id
1 'polypeptide(L)'
;MFCYLQPGKKKRMPCLKKSRQPELTANYYTAATDESFSTKMRVPGPIPKDPMEKIRYHEQLLYNAREIQKILNEKLTEQMEKDKKRDEANTGSTSKINEEKEEINYGEDVGDQD
;
A
#
# COMPACT_ATOMS: atom_id res chain seq x y z
N MET A 1 -35.40 53.01 16.92
CA MET A 1 -35.09 53.97 15.84
C MET A 1 -33.90 53.42 15.07
N PHE A 2 -34.19 53.04 13.82
CA PHE A 2 -33.35 52.59 12.70
C PHE A 2 -31.85 52.34 12.91
N CYS A 3 -31.47 51.06 12.75
CA CYS A 3 -30.11 50.64 12.40
C CYS A 3 -29.78 51.14 10.99
N TYR A 4 -28.79 52.03 10.86
CA TYR A 4 -28.26 52.39 9.56
C TYR A 4 -27.15 51.43 9.14
N LEU A 5 -27.52 50.59 8.18
CA LEU A 5 -26.69 49.70 7.39
C LEU A 5 -25.79 50.54 6.47
N GLN A 6 -24.47 50.53 6.68
CA GLN A 6 -23.54 51.09 5.70
C GLN A 6 -23.43 50.15 4.49
N PRO A 7 -23.66 50.64 3.25
CA PRO A 7 -23.45 49.83 2.06
C PRO A 7 -21.97 49.90 1.65
N GLY A 8 -21.40 48.77 1.23
CA GLY A 8 -20.24 48.83 0.34
C GLY A 8 -18.89 48.36 0.87
N LYS A 9 -18.83 47.27 1.66
CA LYS A 9 -17.63 46.43 1.67
C LYS A 9 -18.02 44.97 1.53
N LYS A 10 -18.06 44.47 0.28
CA LYS A 10 -18.01 43.03 0.01
C LYS A 10 -16.67 42.52 0.54
N LYS A 11 -16.62 42.16 1.83
CA LYS A 11 -15.58 41.26 2.34
C LYS A 11 -15.77 39.96 1.56
N ARG A 12 -14.98 39.79 0.50
CA ARG A 12 -14.77 38.47 -0.08
C ARG A 12 -14.21 37.63 1.06
N MET A 13 -15.07 36.84 1.67
CA MET A 13 -14.66 35.73 2.53
C MET A 13 -13.59 34.99 1.73
N PRO A 14 -12.35 34.85 2.22
CA PRO A 14 -11.44 33.93 1.57
C PRO A 14 -12.17 32.59 1.62
N CYS A 15 -12.49 32.05 0.45
CA CYS A 15 -12.91 30.67 0.37
C CYS A 15 -11.83 29.90 1.14
N LEU A 16 -12.25 29.19 2.20
CA LEU A 16 -11.40 28.20 2.83
C LEU A 16 -11.10 27.22 1.71
N LYS A 17 -9.96 27.41 1.03
CA LYS A 17 -9.47 26.44 0.06
C LYS A 17 -9.38 25.17 0.89
N LYS A 18 -10.23 24.18 0.59
CA LYS A 18 -10.08 22.82 1.11
C LYS A 18 -8.64 22.42 0.77
N SER A 19 -7.71 22.59 1.72
CA SER A 19 -6.36 22.12 1.55
C SER A 19 -6.51 20.61 1.57
N ARG A 20 -6.44 19.98 0.40
CA ARG A 20 -6.31 18.53 0.32
C ARG A 20 -5.04 18.22 1.10
N GLN A 21 -5.21 17.64 2.29
CA GLN A 21 -4.07 17.19 3.07
C GLN A 21 -3.36 16.13 2.23
N PRO A 22 -2.03 16.17 2.12
CA PRO A 22 -1.31 15.12 1.41
C PRO A 22 -1.61 13.76 2.06
N GLU A 23 -1.68 12.72 1.25
CA GLU A 23 -1.89 11.34 1.72
C GLU A 23 -0.72 10.48 1.28
N LEU A 24 -0.18 9.69 2.21
CA LEU A 24 0.73 8.61 1.87
C LEU A 24 -0.13 7.44 1.38
N THR A 25 0.06 7.04 0.14
CA THR A 25 -0.70 5.93 -0.46
C THR A 25 0.25 4.81 -0.81
N ALA A 26 -0.11 3.59 -0.44
CA ALA A 26 0.53 2.39 -0.92
C ALA A 26 -0.49 1.54 -1.67
N ASN A 27 -0.12 1.09 -2.86
CA ASN A 27 -0.96 0.25 -3.70
C ASN A 27 -0.19 -1.03 -4.01
N TYR A 28 -0.88 -2.15 -3.92
CA TYR A 28 -0.41 -3.45 -4.30
C TYR A 28 -1.31 -4.02 -5.38
N TYR A 29 -0.70 -4.60 -6.40
CA TYR A 29 -1.37 -5.20 -7.54
C TYR A 29 -0.78 -6.58 -7.82
N THR A 30 -1.65 -7.56 -7.99
CA THR A 30 -1.31 -8.92 -8.42
C THR A 30 -1.85 -9.15 -9.82
N ALA A 31 -1.04 -9.77 -10.68
CA ALA A 31 -1.47 -10.15 -12.02
C ALA A 31 -2.19 -11.52 -12.03
N ALA A 32 -1.97 -12.35 -11.00
CA ALA A 32 -2.43 -13.73 -10.94
C ALA A 32 -3.81 -13.90 -10.27
N THR A 33 -4.10 -13.04 -9.30
CA THR A 33 -5.37 -12.97 -8.57
C THR A 33 -5.85 -11.53 -8.70
N ASP A 34 -7.11 -11.29 -9.04
CA ASP A 34 -7.65 -9.94 -9.28
C ASP A 34 -7.80 -9.11 -7.97
N GLU A 35 -7.08 -9.50 -6.92
CA GLU A 35 -7.13 -8.94 -5.58
C GLU A 35 -6.05 -7.87 -5.37
N SER A 36 -6.33 -6.68 -5.89
CA SER A 36 -5.54 -5.48 -5.54
C SER A 36 -5.93 -4.94 -4.16
N PHE A 37 -4.97 -4.36 -3.44
CA PHE A 37 -5.26 -3.65 -2.19
C PHE A 37 -4.53 -2.31 -2.11
N SER A 38 -5.18 -1.35 -1.45
CA SER A 38 -4.71 0.03 -1.34
C SER A 38 -4.88 0.51 0.10
N THR A 39 -3.80 1.05 0.67
CA THR A 39 -3.78 1.63 2.01
C THR A 39 -3.40 3.09 1.92
N LYS A 40 -4.10 3.94 2.68
CA LYS A 40 -3.87 5.39 2.73
C LYS A 40 -3.71 5.85 4.17
N MET A 41 -2.72 6.70 4.42
CA MET A 41 -2.58 7.43 5.67
C MET A 41 -2.48 8.92 5.40
N ARG A 42 -3.13 9.71 6.25
CA ARG A 42 -3.05 11.16 6.17
C ARG A 42 -1.66 11.61 6.57
N VAL A 43 -1.07 12.48 5.77
CA VAL A 43 0.14 13.20 6.15
C VAL A 43 -0.31 14.41 6.98
N PRO A 44 0.43 14.78 8.05
CA PRO A 44 0.27 16.08 8.68
C PRO A 44 0.37 17.19 7.61
N GLY A 45 -0.21 18.36 7.86
CA GLY A 45 -0.46 19.33 6.80
C GLY A 45 0.76 20.00 6.16
N PRO A 46 0.75 21.32 5.88
CA PRO A 46 1.90 21.93 5.25
C PRO A 46 3.16 21.78 6.13
N ILE A 47 4.31 21.54 5.50
CA ILE A 47 5.60 21.41 6.18
C ILE A 47 5.86 22.68 7.01
N PRO A 48 6.07 22.57 8.33
CA PRO A 48 6.36 23.71 9.18
C PRO A 48 7.66 24.42 8.78
N LYS A 49 7.71 25.74 9.00
CA LYS A 49 8.94 26.53 8.78
C LYS A 49 9.88 26.48 9.99
N ASP A 50 9.32 26.31 11.18
CA ASP A 50 10.10 26.18 12.41
C ASP A 50 10.90 24.87 12.41
N PRO A 51 12.21 24.91 12.74
CA PRO A 51 13.05 23.71 12.72
C PRO A 51 12.58 22.58 13.65
N MET A 52 12.08 22.92 14.85
CA MET A 52 11.63 21.91 15.82
C MET A 52 10.31 21.28 15.39
N GLU A 53 9.39 22.09 14.88
CA GLU A 53 8.15 21.59 14.29
C GLU A 53 8.40 20.76 13.04
N LYS A 54 9.41 21.11 12.24
CA LYS A 54 9.81 20.34 11.06
C LYS A 54 10.37 18.97 11.43
N ILE A 55 11.16 18.85 12.50
CA ILE A 55 11.64 17.55 13.01
C ILE A 55 10.45 16.67 13.39
N ARG A 56 9.51 17.20 14.19
CA ARG A 56 8.28 16.47 14.59
C ARG A 56 7.43 16.06 13.40
N TYR A 57 7.31 16.92 12.40
CA TYR A 57 6.62 16.61 11.15
C TYR A 57 7.25 15.39 10.45
N HIS A 58 8.58 15.34 10.36
CA HIS A 58 9.28 14.22 9.75
C HIS A 58 9.21 12.94 10.59
N GLU A 59 9.28 13.04 11.92
CA GLU A 59 9.07 11.89 12.82
C GLU A 59 7.69 11.27 12.60
N GLN A 60 6.66 12.10 12.51
CA GLN A 60 5.29 11.64 12.24
C GLN A 60 5.16 11.02 10.85
N LEU A 61 5.82 11.59 9.84
CA LEU A 61 5.83 11.03 8.49
C LEU A 61 6.52 9.65 8.45
N LEU A 62 7.66 9.51 9.14
CA LEU A 62 8.39 8.25 9.26
C LEU A 62 7.57 7.20 10.00
N TYR A 63 6.87 7.60 11.07
CA TYR A 63 5.93 6.74 11.77
C TYR A 63 4.83 6.24 10.83
N ASN A 64 4.15 7.13 10.11
CA ASN A 64 3.10 6.76 9.16
C ASN A 64 3.60 5.81 8.06
N ALA A 65 4.83 6.01 7.56
CA ALA A 65 5.42 5.12 6.58
C ALA A 65 5.66 3.69 7.13
N ARG A 66 6.14 3.58 8.37
CA ARG A 66 6.34 2.29 9.04
C ARG A 66 5.02 1.57 9.31
N GLU A 67 3.98 2.30 9.73
CA GLU A 67 2.64 1.74 9.93
C GLU A 67 2.04 1.21 8.64
N ILE A 68 2.16 1.97 7.53
CA ILE A 68 1.73 1.46 6.22
C ILE A 68 2.48 0.19 5.85
N GLN A 69 3.80 0.15 6.04
CA GLN A 69 4.58 -1.04 5.75
C GLN A 69 4.11 -2.25 6.56
N LYS A 70 3.84 -2.05 7.86
CA LYS A 70 3.29 -3.10 8.73
C LYS A 70 1.96 -3.62 8.21
N ILE A 71 1.02 -2.73 7.89
CA ILE A 71 -0.30 -3.08 7.35
C ILE A 71 -0.16 -3.85 6.03
N LEU A 72 0.73 -3.41 5.13
CA LEU A 72 0.97 -4.09 3.86
C LEU A 72 1.48 -5.51 4.09
N ASN A 73 2.47 -5.67 4.99
CA ASN A 73 3.04 -6.99 5.27
C ASN A 73 1.99 -7.93 5.86
N GLU A 74 1.19 -7.47 6.82
CA GLU A 74 0.08 -8.25 7.38
C GLU A 74 -0.91 -8.69 6.30
N LYS A 75 -1.30 -7.77 5.41
CA LYS A 75 -2.20 -8.08 4.28
C LYS A 75 -1.60 -9.09 3.31
N LEU A 76 -0.32 -8.97 3.02
CA LEU A 76 0.39 -9.86 2.11
C LEU A 76 0.49 -11.27 2.71
N THR A 77 0.80 -11.37 4.01
CA THR A 77 0.81 -12.65 4.72
C THR A 77 -0.57 -13.28 4.73
N GLU A 78 -1.63 -12.52 5.01
CA GLU A 78 -3.02 -13.02 4.93
C GLU A 78 -3.36 -13.56 3.53
N GLN A 79 -2.97 -12.86 2.46
CA GLN A 79 -3.21 -13.32 1.09
C GLN A 79 -2.41 -14.58 0.77
N MET A 80 -1.13 -14.64 1.11
CA MET A 80 -0.32 -15.85 0.94
C MET A 80 -0.90 -17.07 1.65
N GLU A 81 -1.44 -16.89 2.86
CA GLU A 81 -2.09 -17.99 3.59
C GLU A 81 -3.38 -18.45 2.91
N LYS A 82 -4.15 -17.52 2.34
CA LYS A 82 -5.35 -17.86 1.56
C LYS A 82 -4.98 -18.58 0.28
N ASP A 83 -3.97 -18.10 -0.43
CA ASP A 83 -3.48 -18.70 -1.67
C ASP A 83 -2.94 -20.10 -1.39
N LYS A 84 -2.16 -20.27 -0.33
CA LYS A 84 -1.68 -21.60 0.11
C LYS A 84 -2.84 -22.56 0.38
N LYS A 85 -3.86 -22.13 1.12
CA LYS A 85 -5.05 -22.97 1.38
C LYS A 85 -5.84 -23.28 0.12
N ARG A 86 -5.90 -22.35 -0.83
CA ARG A 86 -6.54 -22.55 -2.14
C ARG A 86 -5.76 -23.57 -2.97
N ASP A 87 -4.44 -23.48 -2.98
CA ASP A 87 -3.58 -24.43 -3.69
C ASP A 87 -3.60 -25.81 -3.04
N GLU A 88 -3.63 -25.88 -1.71
CA GLU A 88 -3.84 -27.12 -0.92
C GLU A 88 -5.23 -27.74 -1.17
N ALA A 89 -6.28 -26.92 -1.27
CA ALA A 89 -7.63 -27.41 -1.62
C ALA A 89 -7.72 -27.88 -3.08
N ASN A 90 -6.98 -27.24 -3.97
CA ASN A 90 -6.91 -27.62 -5.39
C ASN A 90 -5.93 -28.78 -5.66
N THR A 91 -5.06 -29.15 -4.72
CA THR A 91 -4.18 -30.33 -4.86
C THR A 91 -4.93 -31.66 -4.69
N GLY A 92 -6.23 -31.62 -4.37
CA GLY A 92 -7.15 -32.74 -4.62
C GLY A 92 -7.44 -32.98 -6.11
N SER A 93 -7.04 -32.08 -7.00
CA SER A 93 -7.16 -32.21 -8.46
C SER A 93 -5.81 -31.97 -9.14
N THR A 94 -4.89 -32.91 -8.91
CA THR A 94 -3.85 -33.35 -9.86
C THR A 94 -3.42 -32.36 -10.95
N SER A 95 -2.40 -31.55 -10.66
CA SER A 95 -1.27 -31.53 -11.59
C SER A 95 -0.39 -32.69 -11.17
N LYS A 96 -0.70 -33.87 -11.69
CA LYS A 96 0.17 -35.04 -11.64
C LYS A 96 1.38 -34.67 -12.49
N ILE A 97 2.31 -33.91 -11.92
CA ILE A 97 3.63 -33.71 -12.48
C ILE A 97 4.17 -35.13 -12.60
N ASN A 98 4.33 -35.59 -13.85
CA ASN A 98 4.86 -36.91 -14.09
C ASN A 98 6.34 -36.85 -13.73
N GLU A 99 6.71 -37.32 -12.54
CA GLU A 99 8.07 -37.29 -12.00
C GLU A 99 9.09 -37.85 -13.01
N GLU A 100 8.69 -38.87 -13.78
CA GLU A 100 9.46 -39.48 -14.86
C GLU A 100 9.80 -38.52 -16.01
N LYS A 101 8.96 -37.50 -16.24
CA LYS A 101 9.18 -36.44 -17.24
C LYS A 101 10.00 -35.26 -16.67
N GLU A 102 10.06 -35.11 -15.34
CA GLU A 102 10.94 -34.12 -14.70
C GLU A 102 12.39 -34.61 -14.59
N GLU A 103 12.64 -35.89 -14.30
CA GLU A 103 14.01 -36.45 -14.26
C GLU A 103 14.74 -36.35 -15.61
N ILE A 104 14.02 -36.54 -16.74
CA ILE A 104 14.60 -36.41 -18.09
C ILE A 104 15.02 -34.96 -18.39
N ASN A 105 14.36 -33.96 -17.79
CA ASN A 105 14.65 -32.54 -18.01
C ASN A 105 15.70 -31.97 -17.03
N TYR A 106 15.93 -32.65 -15.90
CA TYR A 106 16.97 -32.34 -14.93
C TYR A 106 18.10 -33.37 -15.01
N GLY A 107 18.51 -33.70 -16.25
CA GLY A 107 19.51 -34.71 -16.55
C GLY A 107 20.69 -34.66 -15.58
N GLU A 108 20.81 -35.72 -14.79
CA GLU A 108 22.08 -36.12 -14.21
C GLU A 108 23.03 -36.32 -15.40
N ASP A 109 23.97 -35.40 -15.56
CA ASP A 109 25.08 -35.58 -16.49
C ASP A 109 25.88 -36.78 -15.96
N VAL A 110 25.51 -37.97 -16.42
CA VAL A 110 26.32 -39.19 -16.32
C VAL A 110 27.57 -38.97 -17.17
N GLY A 111 28.46 -38.16 -16.63
CA GLY A 111 29.84 -38.10 -17.05
C GLY A 111 30.53 -39.37 -16.57
N ASP A 112 30.51 -40.39 -17.43
CA ASP A 112 31.54 -41.43 -17.44
C ASP A 112 32.92 -40.75 -17.40
N GLN A 113 33.72 -41.05 -16.37
CA GLN A 113 35.17 -40.88 -16.44
C GLN A 113 35.87 -42.16 -15.99
N ASP A 114 36.49 -42.79 -16.98
CA ASP A 114 37.43 -43.90 -16.92
C ASP A 114 38.64 -43.65 -16.00
#